data_AF-A0A442STB8-F1
#
_entry.id   AF-A0A442STB8-F1
#
_cell.length_a   1.000
_cell.length_b   1.000
_cell.length_c   1.000
_cell.angle_alpha   90.00
_cell.angle_beta   90.00
_cell.angle_gamma   90.00
#
_symmetry.space_group_name_H-M   'P 1'
#
loop_
_entity.id
_entity.type
_entity.pdbx_description
1 polymer ?
#
loop_
_entity_poly.entity_id
_entity_poly.type
_entity_poly.pdbx_seq_one_letter_code
_entity_poly.pdbx_strand_id
1 'polypeptide(L)'
;MRAFPICLLGAVLTSFVCGSAWADKLPKDAVKLTADEVKAIYSGKTGIWKVSSIYYAHDGTIKGIFGKPKITATFKGTWSVSGNEMCAKSKAKG
;
A
#
# COMPACT_ATOMS: atom_id res chain seq x y z
N MET A 1 -44.50 -10.52 -7.31
CA MET A 1 -45.28 -9.28 -7.52
C MET A 1 -44.58 -8.18 -6.72
N ARG A 2 -43.79 -7.30 -7.37
CA ARG A 2 -44.08 -5.87 -7.66
C ARG A 2 -44.58 -5.11 -6.42
N ALA A 3 -44.05 -3.95 -6.00
CA ALA A 3 -43.60 -2.82 -6.82
C ALA A 3 -42.58 -1.91 -6.10
N PHE A 4 -41.80 -1.18 -6.91
CA PHE A 4 -40.97 -0.03 -6.55
C PHE A 4 -41.84 1.21 -6.30
N PRO A 5 -41.37 2.17 -5.48
CA PRO A 5 -41.54 3.57 -5.79
C PRO A 5 -40.19 4.19 -6.18
N ILE A 6 -40.20 4.79 -7.36
CA ILE A 6 -39.18 5.71 -7.86
C ILE A 6 -39.41 7.04 -7.14
N CYS A 7 -38.41 7.51 -6.39
CA CYS A 7 -38.24 8.93 -6.09
C CYS A 7 -36.93 9.39 -6.72
N LEU A 8 -37.07 10.01 -7.89
CA LEU A 8 -36.11 10.95 -8.46
C LEU A 8 -36.00 12.17 -7.54
N LEU A 9 -34.77 12.63 -7.28
CA LEU A 9 -34.31 14.02 -7.09
C LEU A 9 -33.20 14.08 -6.02
N GLY A 10 -32.00 14.48 -6.45
CA GLY A 10 -30.90 14.82 -5.55
C GLY A 10 -29.55 14.42 -6.10
N ALA A 11 -28.98 15.28 -6.95
CA ALA A 11 -27.62 15.16 -7.43
C ALA A 11 -26.63 15.04 -6.26
N VAL A 12 -25.91 13.93 -6.19
CA VAL A 12 -24.57 13.92 -5.59
C VAL A 12 -23.69 13.15 -6.56
N LEU A 13 -23.17 13.88 -7.57
CA LEU A 13 -21.87 13.55 -8.12
C LEU A 13 -20.90 13.66 -6.95
N THR A 14 -20.68 12.55 -6.22
CA THR A 14 -19.53 12.40 -5.35
C THR A 14 -18.33 12.39 -6.27
N SER A 15 -17.87 13.59 -6.63
CA SER A 15 -16.56 13.78 -7.20
C SER A 15 -15.59 13.07 -6.27
N PHE A 16 -15.03 11.96 -6.75
CA PHE A 16 -13.88 11.33 -6.16
C PHE A 16 -12.77 12.38 -6.28
N VAL A 17 -12.70 13.30 -5.31
CA VAL A 17 -11.54 14.15 -5.14
C VAL A 17 -10.45 13.17 -4.74
N CYS A 18 -9.70 12.68 -5.73
CA CYS A 18 -8.37 12.13 -5.49
C CYS A 18 -7.57 13.25 -4.85
N GLY A 19 -7.70 13.39 -3.53
CA GLY A 19 -6.79 14.20 -2.74
C GLY A 19 -5.43 13.59 -2.96
N SER A 20 -4.63 14.22 -3.80
CA SER A 20 -3.20 14.03 -3.80
C SER A 20 -2.75 14.27 -2.37
N ALA A 21 -2.36 13.21 -1.68
CA ALA A 21 -1.68 13.32 -0.41
C ALA A 21 -0.34 14.00 -0.70
N TRP A 22 -0.33 15.33 -0.70
CA TRP A 22 0.91 16.10 -0.72
C TRP A 22 1.52 15.93 0.66
N ALA A 23 2.61 15.16 0.74
CA ALA A 23 3.42 15.15 1.93
C ALA A 23 3.88 16.59 2.21
N ASP A 24 3.80 17.02 3.47
CA ASP A 24 4.36 18.31 3.88
C ASP A 24 5.85 18.37 3.49
N LYS A 25 6.32 19.60 3.25
CA LYS A 25 7.75 19.80 2.97
C LYS A 25 8.57 19.28 4.14
N LEU A 26 9.57 18.47 3.85
CA LEU A 26 10.53 18.02 4.85
C LEU A 26 11.22 19.23 5.50
N PRO A 27 11.58 19.16 6.80
CA PRO A 27 12.41 20.16 7.46
C PRO A 27 13.69 20.45 6.65
N LYS A 28 14.19 21.69 6.72
CA LYS A 28 15.37 22.12 5.94
C LYS A 28 16.65 21.36 6.30
N ASP A 29 16.70 20.82 7.49
CA ASP A 29 17.77 20.03 8.09
C ASP A 29 17.55 18.51 7.97
N ALA A 30 16.50 18.07 7.25
CA ALA A 30 16.27 16.66 7.03
C ALA A 30 17.41 16.01 6.24
N VAL A 31 18.03 14.99 6.84
CA VAL A 31 19.09 14.20 6.20
C VAL A 31 18.48 13.02 5.47
N LYS A 32 18.98 12.77 4.26
CA LYS A 32 18.58 11.61 3.47
C LYS A 32 19.06 10.32 4.13
N LEU A 33 18.16 9.38 4.38
CA LEU A 33 18.53 8.05 4.86
C LEU A 33 19.44 7.34 3.86
N THR A 34 20.43 6.64 4.38
CA THR A 34 21.28 5.72 3.63
C THR A 34 20.51 4.45 3.25
N ALA A 35 21.01 3.72 2.25
CA ALA A 35 20.40 2.47 1.83
C ALA A 35 20.38 1.42 2.96
N ASP A 36 21.42 1.40 3.81
CA ASP A 36 21.52 0.47 4.93
C ASP A 36 20.52 0.80 6.04
N GLU A 37 20.31 2.09 6.33
CA GLU A 37 19.28 2.53 7.28
C GLU A 37 17.88 2.18 6.78
N VAL A 38 17.58 2.42 5.49
CA VAL A 38 16.31 2.01 4.89
C VAL A 38 16.16 0.48 4.96
N LYS A 39 17.21 -0.27 4.64
CA LYS A 39 17.18 -1.74 4.74
C LYS A 39 16.89 -2.19 6.17
N ALA A 40 17.50 -1.57 7.19
CA ALA A 40 17.26 -1.88 8.59
C ALA A 40 15.82 -1.56 9.05
N ILE A 41 15.18 -0.54 8.46
CA ILE A 41 13.78 -0.21 8.74
C ILE A 41 12.84 -1.33 8.26
N TYR A 42 13.07 -1.90 7.09
CA TYR A 42 12.15 -2.87 6.48
C TYR A 42 12.50 -4.33 6.75
N SER A 43 13.79 -4.68 6.76
CA SER A 43 14.26 -6.06 6.75
C SER A 43 13.78 -6.84 7.98
N GLY A 44 13.12 -7.97 7.74
CA GLY A 44 12.55 -8.81 8.78
C GLY A 44 11.24 -8.29 9.36
N LYS A 45 10.66 -7.22 8.81
CA LYS A 45 9.42 -6.60 9.30
C LYS A 45 8.24 -6.83 8.36
N THR A 46 7.04 -6.59 8.88
CA THR A 46 5.78 -6.68 8.15
C THR A 46 5.11 -5.31 8.09
N GLY A 47 4.87 -4.80 6.89
CA GLY A 47 3.95 -3.68 6.68
C GLY A 47 2.50 -4.14 6.79
N ILE A 48 1.69 -3.40 7.54
CA ILE A 48 0.28 -3.71 7.78
C ILE A 48 -0.57 -2.56 7.24
N TRP A 49 -1.41 -2.86 6.25
CA TRP A 49 -2.43 -1.95 5.71
C TRP A 49 -3.82 -2.48 6.01
N LYS A 50 -4.87 -1.67 5.80
CA LYS A 50 -6.26 -2.09 6.04
C LYS A 50 -6.63 -3.37 5.29
N VAL A 51 -6.25 -3.45 4.01
CA VAL A 51 -6.67 -4.54 3.09
C VAL A 51 -5.56 -5.55 2.79
N SER A 52 -4.30 -5.27 3.15
CA SER A 52 -3.14 -6.11 2.83
C SER A 52 -2.09 -6.15 3.94
N SER A 53 -1.22 -7.15 3.87
CA SER A 53 0.00 -7.22 4.69
C SER A 53 1.16 -7.70 3.82
N ILE A 54 2.36 -7.16 4.02
CA ILE A 54 3.58 -7.51 3.27
C ILE A 54 4.72 -7.75 4.24
N TYR A 55 5.31 -8.93 4.21
CA TYR A 55 6.55 -9.26 4.90
C TYR A 55 7.75 -9.04 3.99
N TYR A 56 8.78 -8.38 4.50
CA TYR A 56 10.04 -8.09 3.81
C TYR A 56 11.16 -8.96 4.39
N ALA A 57 11.51 -10.05 3.70
CA ALA A 57 12.52 -10.99 4.16
C ALA A 57 13.95 -10.45 3.94
N HIS A 58 14.89 -10.85 4.80
CA HIS A 58 16.30 -10.41 4.72
C HIS A 58 17.00 -10.78 3.40
N ASP A 59 16.51 -11.83 2.72
CA ASP A 59 17.02 -12.33 1.45
C ASP A 59 16.55 -11.52 0.22
N GLY A 60 15.80 -10.42 0.43
CA GLY A 60 15.25 -9.62 -0.66
C GLY A 60 13.96 -10.17 -1.25
N THR A 61 13.31 -11.16 -0.63
CA THR A 61 11.99 -11.64 -1.05
C THR A 61 10.86 -10.97 -0.27
N ILE A 62 9.69 -10.86 -0.89
CA ILE A 62 8.45 -10.45 -0.21
C ILE A 62 7.39 -11.53 -0.30
N LYS A 63 6.57 -11.61 0.75
CA LYS A 63 5.36 -12.43 0.79
C LYS A 63 4.24 -11.60 1.39
N GLY A 64 3.04 -11.69 0.83
CA GLY A 64 1.93 -10.89 1.33
C GLY A 64 0.57 -11.48 1.00
N ILE A 65 -0.42 -10.88 1.64
CA ILE A 65 -1.84 -11.23 1.49
C ILE A 65 -2.63 -9.97 1.11
N PHE A 66 -3.70 -10.16 0.35
CA PHE A 66 -4.65 -9.13 -0.02
C PHE A 66 -6.08 -9.60 0.27
N GLY A 67 -6.98 -8.69 0.64
CA GLY A 67 -8.41 -8.96 0.86
C GLY A 67 -8.85 -9.00 2.33
N LYS A 68 -8.08 -8.50 3.30
CA LYS A 68 -8.49 -8.54 4.72
C LYS A 68 -9.89 -7.94 4.92
N PRO A 69 -10.80 -8.58 5.69
CA PRO A 69 -10.54 -9.75 6.55
C PRO A 69 -10.58 -11.12 5.83
N LYS A 70 -11.18 -11.22 4.64
CA LYS A 70 -11.28 -12.48 3.89
C LYS A 70 -10.26 -12.50 2.75
N ILE A 71 -9.13 -13.17 2.96
CA ILE A 71 -8.03 -13.25 1.99
C ILE A 71 -8.57 -13.66 0.61
N THR A 72 -8.33 -12.80 -0.39
CA THR A 72 -8.73 -13.02 -1.79
C THR A 72 -7.54 -13.34 -2.68
N ALA A 73 -6.33 -12.97 -2.29
CA ALA A 73 -5.12 -13.29 -3.03
C ALA A 73 -3.90 -13.37 -2.10
N THR A 74 -2.90 -14.12 -2.54
CA THR A 74 -1.55 -14.07 -1.97
C THR A 74 -0.58 -13.58 -3.04
N PHE A 75 0.50 -12.95 -2.63
CA PHE A 75 1.54 -12.53 -3.56
C PHE A 75 2.91 -12.83 -3.03
N LYS A 76 3.81 -13.11 -3.97
CA LYS A 76 5.24 -13.26 -3.75
C LYS A 76 5.96 -12.34 -4.71
N GLY A 77 7.16 -11.95 -4.34
CA GLY A 77 7.94 -11.01 -5.12
C GLY A 77 9.32 -10.78 -4.54
N THR A 78 9.94 -9.72 -5.00
CA THR A 78 11.25 -9.27 -4.53
C THR A 78 11.15 -7.83 -4.04
N TRP A 79 12.01 -7.47 -3.10
CA TRP A 79 12.25 -6.10 -2.70
C TRP A 79 13.73 -5.79 -2.68
N SER A 80 14.04 -4.52 -2.86
CA SER A 80 15.40 -3.98 -2.82
C SER A 80 15.35 -2.54 -2.29
N VAL A 81 16.51 -2.01 -1.94
CA VAL A 81 16.66 -0.60 -1.61
C VAL A 81 17.49 0.06 -2.70
N SER A 82 17.03 1.21 -3.21
CA SER A 82 17.75 2.03 -4.17
C SER A 82 17.86 3.45 -3.62
N GLY A 83 19.06 3.86 -3.23
CA GLY A 83 19.25 5.12 -2.50
C GLY A 83 18.49 5.11 -1.17
N ASN A 84 17.51 5.99 -1.00
CA ASN A 84 16.64 6.07 0.18
C ASN A 84 15.24 5.47 -0.05
N GLU A 85 15.04 4.73 -1.14
CA GLU A 85 13.74 4.20 -1.53
C GLU A 85 13.68 2.69 -1.31
N MET A 86 12.61 2.23 -0.68
CA MET A 86 12.24 0.81 -0.66
C MET A 86 11.42 0.52 -1.92
N CYS A 87 11.91 -0.40 -2.75
CA CYS A 87 11.26 -0.81 -3.98
C CYS A 87 10.76 -2.26 -3.86
N ALA A 88 9.49 -2.49 -4.16
CA ALA A 88 8.88 -3.81 -4.14
C ALA A 88 8.25 -4.15 -5.50
N LYS A 89 8.50 -5.35 -5.99
CA LYS A 89 7.87 -5.90 -7.20
C LYS A 89 7.19 -7.21 -6.82
N SER A 90 5.89 -7.34 -7.08
CA SER A 90 5.14 -8.56 -6.79
C SER A 90 4.23 -8.95 -7.93
N LYS A 91 3.89 -10.24 -8.00
CA LYS A 91 2.80 -10.74 -8.82
C LYS A 91 1.74 -11.32 -7.90
N ALA A 92 0.50 -10.86 -8.06
CA ALA A 92 -0.65 -11.42 -7.37
C ALA A 92 -0.97 -12.82 -7.94
N LYS A 93 -1.29 -13.75 -7.05
CA LYS A 93 -1.91 -15.04 -7.36
C LYS A 93 -3.23 -15.09 -6.58
N GLY A 94 -4.33 -14.99 -7.30
CA GLY A 94 -5.71 -15.07 -6.80
C GLY A 94 -6.47 -16.13 -7.56
#